data_AF-A0A7S2MW22-F1
#
_entry.id   AF-A0A7S2MW22-F1
#
_cell.length_a   1.000
_cell.length_b   1.000
_cell.length_c   1.000
_cell.angle_alpha   90.00
_cell.angle_beta   90.00
_cell.angle_gamma   90.00
#
_symmetry.space_group_name_H-M   'P 1'
#
loop_
_entity.id
_entity.type
_entity.pdbx_description
1 polymer ?
#
loop_
_entity_poly.entity_id
_entity_poly.type
_entity_poly.pdbx_seq_one_letter_code
_entity_poly.pdbx_strand_id
1 'polypeptide(L)'
;GRAVHWLGMHDPIVIVSGGSATDAIHPLSTSPKLFILGDSSGGGSATSALLAQASPGGLPNASGAIISGGVLFSPWLNLKCDTPSYVSQAYKLETRDAWAAAKKTACSLPNLPTSKPAQVTIGGDVAFTSYPFTLAAQFSANGQVYAGSEAKTTDPIASPSHAVASALAGMPPLQIHVGLSEVLVAENAIFATKLARAGPSCELHTYDSMWHVFPQYYEGCEHPTIQHLLFAYSAFNATALFLKTLASGDGSLPWRSNGIPYSLSHYEYPRGVDTAMESYYGLFYV
;
A
#
# COMPACT_ATOMS: atom_id res chain seq x y z
N GLY A 1 -0.54 6.68 -17.50
CA GLY A 1 -0.64 7.45 -16.24
C GLY A 1 0.47 8.49 -16.16
N ARG A 2 0.39 9.43 -15.20
CA ARG A 2 1.39 10.50 -15.05
C ARG A 2 2.81 10.00 -14.76
N ALA A 3 2.97 8.84 -14.10
CA ALA A 3 4.29 8.20 -13.95
C ALA A 3 4.91 7.74 -15.27
N VAL A 4 4.09 7.16 -16.16
CA VAL A 4 4.54 6.75 -17.51
C VAL A 4 4.88 7.98 -18.37
N HIS A 5 4.12 9.07 -18.21
CA HIS A 5 4.44 10.35 -18.85
C HIS A 5 5.71 10.98 -18.28
N TRP A 6 5.91 10.94 -16.95
CA TRP A 6 7.13 11.41 -16.28
C TRP A 6 8.36 10.64 -16.79
N LEU A 7 8.31 9.31 -16.79
CA LEU A 7 9.37 8.46 -17.37
C LEU A 7 9.59 8.73 -18.87
N GLY A 8 8.53 9.11 -19.61
CA GLY A 8 8.61 9.42 -21.03
C GLY A 8 9.13 10.83 -21.36
N MET A 9 9.09 11.77 -20.42
CA MET A 9 9.44 13.19 -20.62
C MET A 9 10.76 13.59 -19.97
N HIS A 10 11.31 12.77 -19.09
CA HIS A 10 12.63 12.98 -18.50
C HIS A 10 13.69 12.16 -19.24
N ASP A 11 14.90 12.72 -19.38
CA ASP A 11 16.06 12.00 -19.89
C ASP A 11 16.22 10.68 -19.12
N PRO A 12 16.66 9.59 -19.79
CA PRO A 12 16.84 8.30 -19.14
C PRO A 12 17.67 8.50 -17.87
N ILE A 13 17.29 7.85 -16.76
CA ILE A 13 18.08 7.86 -15.54
C ILE A 13 19.48 7.35 -15.91
N VAL A 14 20.42 8.27 -16.11
CA VAL A 14 21.83 7.92 -16.26
C VAL A 14 22.23 7.52 -14.86
N ILE A 15 22.45 6.23 -14.67
CA ILE A 15 23.03 5.72 -13.44
C ILE A 15 24.52 6.13 -13.46
N VAL A 16 24.80 7.36 -13.06
CA VAL A 16 26.16 7.86 -12.91
C VAL A 16 26.69 7.30 -11.59
N SER A 17 27.83 6.61 -11.62
CA SER A 17 28.52 6.24 -10.40
C SER A 17 28.83 7.51 -9.62
N GLY A 18 28.38 7.61 -8.37
CA GLY A 18 28.88 8.63 -7.46
C GLY A 18 30.39 8.45 -7.29
N GLY A 19 31.17 9.40 -7.80
CA GLY A 19 32.63 9.41 -7.78
C GLY A 19 33.14 10.74 -8.36
N SER A 20 34.29 11.21 -7.89
CA SER A 20 34.94 12.42 -8.40
C SER A 20 35.13 12.33 -9.91
N ALA A 21 35.11 13.48 -10.61
CA ALA A 21 35.21 13.61 -12.07
C ALA A 21 36.48 13.00 -12.73
N THR A 22 37.32 12.32 -11.96
CA THR A 22 38.58 11.67 -12.35
C THR A 22 38.53 10.14 -12.29
N ASP A 23 37.48 9.54 -11.72
CA ASP A 23 37.42 8.09 -11.59
C ASP A 23 36.92 7.48 -12.90
N ALA A 24 37.78 6.65 -13.51
CA ALA A 24 37.48 5.95 -14.74
C ALA A 24 36.15 5.19 -14.61
N ILE A 25 35.29 5.32 -15.64
CA ILE A 25 34.01 4.62 -15.75
C ILE A 25 34.31 3.12 -15.80
N HIS A 26 34.28 2.46 -14.65
CA HIS A 26 34.27 1.01 -14.57
C HIS A 26 32.82 0.56 -14.79
N PRO A 27 32.52 -0.20 -15.86
CA PRO A 27 31.19 -0.80 -15.99
C PRO A 27 30.94 -1.67 -14.76
N LEU A 28 29.84 -1.39 -14.05
CA LEU A 28 29.36 -2.28 -12.98
C LEU A 28 29.24 -3.69 -13.56
N SER A 29 29.79 -4.70 -12.88
CA SER A 29 29.78 -6.09 -13.39
C SER A 29 28.36 -6.67 -13.50
N THR A 30 27.37 -5.99 -12.93
CA THR A 30 25.93 -6.27 -13.02
C THR A 30 25.16 -4.95 -12.97
N SER A 31 24.12 -4.79 -13.80
CA SER A 31 23.22 -3.63 -13.70
C SER A 31 22.60 -3.55 -12.30
N PRO A 32 22.57 -2.37 -11.66
CA PRO A 32 22.03 -2.22 -10.32
C PRO A 32 20.52 -2.49 -10.29
N LYS A 33 20.04 -3.06 -9.19
CA LYS A 33 18.62 -3.32 -8.96
C LYS A 33 17.89 -2.00 -8.73
N LEU A 34 16.93 -1.68 -9.58
CA LEU A 34 16.06 -0.52 -9.43
C LEU A 34 14.76 -0.93 -8.75
N PHE A 35 14.30 -0.16 -7.77
CA PHE A 35 13.02 -0.37 -7.10
C PHE A 35 12.15 0.87 -7.25
N ILE A 36 10.82 0.68 -7.25
CA ILE A 36 9.86 1.77 -7.27
C ILE A 36 8.98 1.74 -6.02
N LEU A 37 8.81 2.88 -5.39
CA LEU A 37 7.98 3.02 -4.19
C LEU A 37 6.97 4.15 -4.39
N GLY A 38 5.83 4.04 -3.73
CA GLY A 38 4.85 5.12 -3.72
C GLY A 38 3.70 4.88 -2.75
N ASP A 39 3.11 5.97 -2.27
CA ASP A 39 1.96 5.97 -1.38
C ASP A 39 0.70 6.50 -2.08
N SER A 40 -0.50 6.05 -1.69
CA SER A 40 -1.77 6.59 -2.21
C SER A 40 -1.81 6.62 -3.75
N SER A 41 -2.08 7.78 -4.36
CA SER A 41 -2.01 7.98 -5.82
C SER A 41 -0.61 7.78 -6.42
N GLY A 42 0.46 8.02 -5.65
CA GLY A 42 1.84 7.69 -5.99
C GLY A 42 2.07 6.17 -6.03
N GLY A 43 1.46 5.42 -5.11
CA GLY A 43 1.46 3.96 -5.12
C GLY A 43 0.66 3.38 -6.30
N GLY A 44 -0.47 4.00 -6.63
CA GLY A 44 -1.19 3.72 -7.87
C GLY A 44 -0.33 3.94 -9.11
N SER A 45 0.39 5.07 -9.15
CA SER A 45 1.30 5.43 -10.24
C SER A 45 2.51 4.49 -10.35
N ALA A 46 3.07 4.06 -9.21
CA ALA A 46 4.13 3.05 -9.17
C ALA A 46 3.64 1.72 -9.76
N THR A 47 2.43 1.30 -9.39
CA THR A 47 1.77 0.10 -9.94
C THR A 47 1.54 0.24 -11.45
N SER A 48 1.11 1.41 -11.93
CA SER A 48 0.97 1.70 -13.36
C SER A 48 2.29 1.51 -14.12
N ALA A 49 3.42 1.95 -13.54
CA ALA A 49 4.74 1.78 -14.16
C ALA A 49 5.14 0.30 -14.22
N LEU A 50 4.92 -0.45 -13.14
CA LEU A 50 5.19 -1.89 -13.11
C LEU A 50 4.34 -2.67 -14.11
N LEU A 51 3.06 -2.32 -14.25
CA LEU A 51 2.16 -2.91 -15.26
C LEU A 51 2.58 -2.54 -16.68
N ALA A 52 3.00 -1.30 -16.92
CA ALA A 52 3.53 -0.88 -18.21
C ALA A 52 4.80 -1.66 -18.56
N GLN A 53 5.71 -1.87 -17.60
CA GLN A 53 6.89 -2.72 -17.77
C GLN A 53 6.54 -4.16 -18.12
N ALA A 54 5.55 -4.74 -17.43
CA ALA A 54 5.09 -6.11 -17.66
C ALA A 54 4.31 -6.27 -18.99
N SER A 55 3.86 -5.16 -19.59
CA SER A 55 3.14 -5.16 -20.86
C SER A 55 4.08 -5.31 -22.05
N PRO A 56 3.63 -5.81 -23.22
CA PRO A 56 4.48 -5.97 -24.40
C PRO A 56 5.20 -4.70 -24.88
N GLY A 57 4.65 -3.52 -24.57
CA GLY A 57 5.27 -2.22 -24.88
C GLY A 57 6.43 -1.84 -23.96
N GLY A 58 6.59 -2.50 -22.82
CA GLY A 58 7.58 -2.17 -21.81
C GLY A 58 7.43 -0.77 -21.23
N LEU A 59 8.44 -0.32 -20.48
CA LEU A 59 8.52 1.07 -20.03
C LEU A 59 8.96 1.97 -21.19
N PRO A 60 8.18 3.01 -21.54
CA PRO A 60 8.58 3.93 -22.60
C PRO A 60 9.83 4.71 -22.19
N ASN A 61 10.76 4.89 -23.12
CA ASN A 61 12.00 5.66 -22.96
C ASN A 61 12.93 5.17 -21.83
N ALA A 62 12.77 3.94 -21.35
CA ALA A 62 13.54 3.42 -20.22
C ALA A 62 14.96 2.92 -20.57
N SER A 63 15.39 2.96 -21.84
CA SER A 63 16.73 2.55 -22.28
C SER A 63 17.19 1.17 -21.74
N GLY A 64 16.26 0.22 -21.61
CA GLY A 64 16.54 -1.11 -21.08
C GLY A 64 16.58 -1.22 -19.55
N ALA A 65 16.27 -0.15 -18.82
CA ALA A 65 16.11 -0.20 -17.36
C ALA A 65 14.94 -1.11 -16.97
N ILE A 66 15.15 -1.94 -15.95
CA ILE A 66 14.17 -2.89 -15.42
C ILE A 66 14.00 -2.63 -13.93
N ILE A 67 12.76 -2.32 -13.53
CA ILE A 67 12.34 -2.26 -12.14
C ILE A 67 12.25 -3.68 -11.60
N SER A 68 13.03 -3.96 -10.57
CA SER A 68 13.23 -5.29 -9.96
C SER A 68 12.20 -5.62 -8.88
N GLY A 69 11.41 -4.65 -8.41
CA GLY A 69 10.36 -4.82 -7.43
C GLY A 69 9.71 -3.50 -7.03
N GLY A 70 8.60 -3.57 -6.29
CA GLY A 70 7.94 -2.38 -5.78
C GLY A 70 7.43 -2.49 -4.35
N VAL A 71 7.31 -1.36 -3.67
CA VAL A 71 6.69 -1.24 -2.34
C VAL A 71 5.63 -0.15 -2.37
N LEU A 72 4.42 -0.49 -1.97
CA LEU A 72 3.26 0.38 -2.07
C LEU A 72 2.67 0.63 -0.69
N PHE A 73 2.42 1.89 -0.35
CA PHE A 73 1.75 2.27 0.90
C PHE A 73 0.35 2.79 0.59
N SER A 74 -0.68 2.10 1.04
CA SER A 74 -2.08 2.50 0.83
C SER A 74 -2.40 2.87 -0.64
N PRO A 75 -1.94 2.11 -1.66
CA PRO A 75 -2.03 2.57 -3.04
C PRO A 75 -3.49 2.65 -3.50
N TRP A 76 -3.79 3.69 -4.27
CA TRP A 76 -5.09 3.85 -4.93
C TRP A 76 -5.04 3.16 -6.30
N LEU A 77 -5.77 2.05 -6.44
CA LEU A 77 -5.69 1.13 -7.57
C LEU A 77 -6.98 1.10 -8.40
N ASN A 78 -8.08 1.64 -7.87
CA ASN A 78 -9.40 1.64 -8.47
C ASN A 78 -9.95 3.07 -8.61
N LEU A 79 -9.81 3.64 -9.80
CA LEU A 79 -10.30 4.99 -10.09
C LEU A 79 -11.84 5.11 -10.05
N LYS A 80 -12.59 4.00 -10.08
CA LYS A 80 -14.06 4.03 -9.94
C LYS A 80 -14.51 4.26 -8.50
N CYS A 81 -13.67 3.96 -7.51
CA CYS A 81 -13.97 4.12 -6.08
C CYS A 81 -15.23 3.35 -5.63
N ASP A 82 -15.43 2.16 -6.17
CA ASP A 82 -16.66 1.36 -6.04
C ASP A 82 -16.49 0.06 -5.24
N THR A 83 -15.36 -0.11 -4.55
CA THR A 83 -15.19 -1.23 -3.62
C THR A 83 -15.98 -1.00 -2.33
N PRO A 84 -16.44 -2.06 -1.63
CA PRO A 84 -17.27 -1.91 -0.43
C PRO A 84 -16.62 -1.11 0.71
N SER A 85 -15.28 -1.05 0.77
CA SER A 85 -14.56 -0.32 1.82
C SER A 85 -14.71 1.19 1.75
N TYR A 86 -15.04 1.77 0.59
CA TYR A 86 -15.45 3.18 0.50
C TYR A 86 -16.69 3.50 1.35
N VAL A 87 -17.51 2.49 1.65
CA VAL A 87 -18.67 2.62 2.54
C VAL A 87 -18.40 2.08 3.93
N SER A 88 -17.87 0.86 4.05
CA SER A 88 -17.71 0.21 5.36
C SER A 88 -16.64 0.86 6.22
N GLN A 89 -15.59 1.43 5.61
CA GLN A 89 -14.46 2.06 6.27
C GLN A 89 -14.44 3.59 6.17
N ALA A 90 -15.51 4.22 5.67
CA ALA A 90 -15.63 5.67 5.78
C ALA A 90 -15.59 6.12 7.24
N TYR A 91 -15.03 7.30 7.50
CA TYR A 91 -14.92 7.88 8.83
C TYR A 91 -16.27 7.91 9.55
N LYS A 92 -16.29 7.42 10.79
CA LYS A 92 -17.47 7.38 11.66
C LYS A 92 -17.12 7.98 13.01
N LEU A 93 -17.94 8.93 13.42
CA LEU A 93 -17.96 9.47 14.78
C LEU A 93 -19.26 9.05 15.43
N GLU A 94 -19.21 8.08 16.34
CA GLU A 94 -20.38 7.65 17.10
C GLU A 94 -20.34 8.31 18.48
N THR A 95 -21.35 9.14 18.78
CA THR A 95 -21.52 9.73 20.11
C THR A 95 -22.52 8.93 20.94
N ARG A 96 -22.34 8.92 22.26
CA ARG A 96 -23.29 8.30 23.19
C ARG A 96 -24.73 8.79 22.98
N ASP A 97 -24.92 10.07 22.67
CA ASP A 97 -26.26 10.65 22.54
C ASP A 97 -26.95 10.19 21.23
N ALA A 98 -26.18 9.95 20.16
CA ALA A 98 -26.69 9.30 18.95
C ALA A 98 -27.12 7.85 19.21
N TRP A 99 -26.34 7.09 20.00
CA TRP A 99 -26.73 5.73 20.45
C TRP A 99 -27.99 5.75 21.31
N ALA A 100 -28.10 6.68 22.26
CA ALA A 100 -29.25 6.80 23.14
C ALA A 100 -30.55 7.19 22.40
N ALA A 101 -30.45 7.84 21.24
CA ALA A 101 -31.57 8.13 20.36
C ALA A 101 -31.97 6.94 19.45
N ALA A 102 -31.01 6.08 19.07
CA ALA A 102 -31.21 4.93 18.18
C ALA A 102 -31.87 3.69 18.85
N LYS A 103 -32.45 3.85 20.05
CA LYS A 103 -33.03 2.83 20.97
C LYS A 103 -34.10 1.87 20.43
N LYS A 104 -34.29 1.68 19.12
CA LYS A 104 -35.27 0.73 18.55
C LYS A 104 -34.69 -0.62 18.10
N THR A 105 -33.37 -0.79 18.03
CA THR A 105 -32.75 -2.06 17.56
C THR A 105 -31.46 -2.44 18.30
N ALA A 106 -31.33 -2.13 19.59
CA ALA A 106 -30.13 -2.51 20.36
C ALA A 106 -30.16 -4.01 20.71
N CYS A 107 -29.23 -4.78 20.15
CA CYS A 107 -28.87 -6.10 20.66
C CYS A 107 -28.22 -5.91 22.03
N SER A 108 -28.87 -6.35 23.11
CA SER A 108 -28.31 -6.28 24.46
C SER A 108 -27.22 -7.33 24.63
N LEU A 109 -25.95 -6.92 24.67
CA LEU A 109 -24.85 -7.79 25.08
C LEU A 109 -24.88 -7.96 26.62
N PRO A 110 -25.08 -9.18 27.15
CA PRO A 110 -25.05 -9.40 28.58
C PRO A 110 -23.66 -9.06 29.16
N ASN A 111 -23.62 -8.35 30.28
CA ASN A 111 -22.43 -8.04 31.10
C ASN A 111 -21.50 -6.91 30.63
N LEU A 112 -21.88 -6.03 29.69
CA LEU A 112 -21.08 -4.85 29.38
C LEU A 112 -21.25 -3.77 30.48
N PRO A 113 -20.19 -3.31 31.18
CA PRO A 113 -20.30 -2.27 32.20
C PRO A 113 -20.72 -0.93 31.55
N THR A 114 -21.96 -0.52 31.78
CA THR A 114 -22.53 0.73 31.21
C THR A 114 -22.06 1.99 31.93
N SER A 115 -21.24 1.87 32.98
CA SER A 115 -20.86 2.98 33.85
C SER A 115 -19.71 3.86 33.33
N LYS A 116 -18.97 3.43 32.30
CA LYS A 116 -17.94 4.22 31.61
C LYS A 116 -17.73 3.86 30.12
N PRO A 117 -18.75 3.80 29.25
CA PRO A 117 -18.50 3.69 27.82
C PRO A 117 -17.74 4.94 27.34
N ALA A 118 -16.83 4.79 26.37
CA ALA A 118 -16.23 5.91 25.68
C ALA A 118 -17.36 6.85 25.21
N GLN A 119 -17.27 8.15 25.53
CA GLN A 119 -18.32 9.11 25.15
C GLN A 119 -18.43 9.28 23.63
N VAL A 120 -17.36 8.90 22.93
CA VAL A 120 -17.18 8.97 21.48
C VAL A 120 -16.38 7.75 21.03
N THR A 121 -16.85 7.06 19.99
CA THR A 121 -16.06 6.06 19.24
C THR A 121 -15.70 6.66 17.88
N ILE A 122 -14.42 6.56 17.52
CA ILE A 122 -13.92 6.91 16.20
C ILE A 122 -13.61 5.61 15.47
N GLY A 123 -14.13 5.45 14.26
CA GLY A 123 -13.86 4.30 13.40
C GLY A 123 -13.71 4.70 11.95
N GLY A 124 -13.20 3.78 11.14
CA GLY A 124 -12.92 4.01 9.73
C GLY A 124 -11.74 4.96 9.51
N ASP A 125 -11.64 5.45 8.29
CA ASP A 125 -10.48 6.16 7.80
C ASP A 125 -10.51 7.63 8.20
N VAL A 126 -9.73 7.99 9.22
CA VAL A 126 -9.68 9.37 9.72
C VAL A 126 -9.14 10.37 8.70
N ALA A 127 -8.46 9.92 7.65
CA ALA A 127 -8.03 10.78 6.55
C ALA A 127 -9.19 11.21 5.63
N PHE A 128 -10.32 10.50 5.65
CA PHE A 128 -11.46 10.73 4.77
C PHE A 128 -12.76 10.95 5.56
N THR A 129 -12.94 12.18 6.04
CA THR A 129 -14.03 12.56 6.96
C THR A 129 -15.37 12.89 6.29
N SER A 130 -15.51 12.66 4.98
CA SER A 130 -16.71 12.98 4.22
C SER A 130 -17.72 11.82 4.22
N TYR A 131 -18.99 12.10 3.93
CA TYR A 131 -20.02 11.07 3.83
C TYR A 131 -19.66 10.02 2.78
N PRO A 132 -19.90 8.72 3.03
CA PRO A 132 -19.35 7.64 2.19
C PRO A 132 -19.66 7.77 0.69
N PHE A 133 -20.92 8.04 0.33
CA PHE A 133 -21.32 8.20 -1.08
C PHE A 133 -20.74 9.47 -1.71
N THR A 134 -20.63 10.55 -0.94
CA THR A 134 -20.00 11.79 -1.39
C THR A 134 -18.51 11.62 -1.59
N LEU A 135 -17.84 10.91 -0.68
CA LEU A 135 -16.43 10.59 -0.74
C LEU A 135 -16.11 9.77 -2.01
N ALA A 136 -16.80 8.65 -2.21
CA ALA A 136 -16.61 7.81 -3.39
C ALA A 136 -16.84 8.59 -4.68
N ALA A 137 -17.91 9.40 -4.76
CA ALA A 137 -18.19 10.23 -5.93
C ALA A 137 -17.10 11.28 -6.20
N GLN A 138 -16.59 11.94 -5.16
CA GLN A 138 -15.52 12.93 -5.27
C GLN A 138 -14.21 12.30 -5.79
N PHE A 139 -13.79 11.18 -5.21
CA PHE A 139 -12.57 10.51 -5.65
C PHE A 139 -12.73 9.86 -7.03
N SER A 140 -13.92 9.35 -7.36
CA SER A 140 -14.23 8.89 -8.71
C SER A 140 -14.10 10.03 -9.73
N ALA A 141 -14.63 11.22 -9.43
CA ALA A 141 -14.45 12.40 -10.27
C ALA A 141 -12.98 12.81 -10.43
N ASN A 142 -12.18 12.75 -9.35
CA ASN A 142 -10.73 12.97 -9.43
C ASN A 142 -10.05 11.93 -10.34
N GLY A 143 -10.49 10.67 -10.26
CA GLY A 143 -10.02 9.59 -11.11
C GLY A 143 -10.32 9.83 -12.59
N GLN A 144 -11.50 10.37 -12.91
CA GLN A 144 -11.87 10.76 -14.27
C GLN A 144 -10.98 11.89 -14.81
N VAL A 145 -10.73 12.92 -14.00
CA VAL A 145 -9.82 14.01 -14.35
C VAL A 145 -8.40 13.49 -14.58
N TYR A 146 -7.92 12.61 -13.70
CA TYR A 146 -6.60 11.98 -13.81
C TYR A 146 -6.47 11.13 -15.08
N ALA A 147 -7.47 10.29 -15.36
CA ALA A 147 -7.47 9.42 -16.53
C ALA A 147 -7.73 10.19 -17.85
N GLY A 148 -8.27 11.40 -17.76
CA GLY A 148 -8.64 12.26 -18.88
C GLY A 148 -10.02 11.98 -19.48
N SER A 149 -10.70 10.92 -19.05
CA SER A 149 -12.11 10.66 -19.33
C SER A 149 -12.65 9.54 -18.43
N GLU A 150 -13.97 9.46 -18.30
CA GLU A 150 -14.61 8.36 -17.57
C GLU A 150 -14.30 7.00 -18.19
N ALA A 151 -14.31 6.88 -19.53
CA ALA A 151 -14.01 5.62 -20.21
C ALA A 151 -12.60 5.08 -19.89
N LYS A 152 -11.66 5.95 -19.52
CA LYS A 152 -10.29 5.57 -19.14
C LYS A 152 -10.13 5.21 -17.66
N THR A 153 -11.17 5.35 -16.84
CA THR A 153 -11.12 4.93 -15.42
C THR A 153 -11.06 3.42 -15.22
N THR A 154 -11.31 2.64 -16.28
CA THR A 154 -11.17 1.18 -16.29
C THR A 154 -9.96 0.70 -17.11
N ASP A 155 -9.14 1.62 -17.64
CA ASP A 155 -7.86 1.27 -18.27
C ASP A 155 -6.96 0.62 -17.21
N PRO A 156 -6.48 -0.62 -17.40
CA PRO A 156 -5.70 -1.34 -16.40
C PRO A 156 -4.38 -0.66 -16.04
N ILE A 157 -3.82 0.20 -16.91
CA ILE A 157 -2.64 1.00 -16.58
C ILE A 157 -3.01 2.17 -15.67
N ALA A 158 -4.15 2.82 -15.89
CA ALA A 158 -4.59 3.95 -15.05
C ALA A 158 -5.25 3.49 -13.73
N SER A 159 -5.91 2.35 -13.76
CA SER A 159 -6.70 1.75 -12.68
C SER A 159 -6.32 0.26 -12.54
N PRO A 160 -5.16 -0.03 -11.91
CA PRO A 160 -4.59 -1.38 -11.79
C PRO A 160 -5.53 -2.48 -11.30
N SER A 161 -6.57 -2.14 -10.52
CA SER A 161 -7.61 -3.05 -10.09
C SER A 161 -8.36 -3.73 -11.25
N HIS A 162 -8.32 -3.17 -12.47
CA HIS A 162 -8.90 -3.77 -13.68
C HIS A 162 -7.92 -4.63 -14.49
N ALA A 163 -6.64 -4.73 -14.10
CA ALA A 163 -5.66 -5.56 -14.81
C ALA A 163 -6.08 -7.04 -14.87
N VAL A 164 -5.98 -7.64 -16.05
CA VAL A 164 -6.25 -9.07 -16.27
C VAL A 164 -5.05 -9.92 -15.89
N ALA A 165 -5.24 -11.22 -15.65
CA ALA A 165 -4.19 -12.12 -15.20
C ALA A 165 -2.96 -12.14 -16.12
N SER A 166 -3.15 -12.07 -17.45
CA SER A 166 -2.03 -12.03 -18.41
C SER A 166 -1.18 -10.76 -18.30
N ALA A 167 -1.78 -9.62 -17.97
CA ALA A 167 -1.05 -8.37 -17.74
C ALA A 167 -0.29 -8.38 -16.41
N LEU A 168 -0.80 -9.12 -15.42
CA LEU A 168 -0.18 -9.26 -14.10
C LEU A 168 0.99 -10.25 -14.11
N ALA A 169 0.96 -11.29 -14.96
CA ALA A 169 1.92 -12.39 -14.94
C ALA A 169 3.40 -11.95 -15.10
N GLY A 170 3.66 -10.82 -15.76
CA GLY A 170 5.00 -10.27 -15.97
C GLY A 170 5.46 -9.26 -14.91
N MET A 171 4.67 -8.99 -13.87
CA MET A 171 5.03 -8.03 -12.83
C MET A 171 6.18 -8.54 -11.95
N PRO A 172 7.09 -7.65 -11.48
CA PRO A 172 8.09 -8.02 -10.49
C PRO A 172 7.45 -8.20 -9.10
N PRO A 173 8.20 -8.72 -8.11
CA PRO A 173 7.73 -8.84 -6.74
C PRO A 173 7.22 -7.51 -6.16
N LEU A 174 6.11 -7.59 -5.42
CA LEU A 174 5.43 -6.43 -4.85
C LEU A 174 5.22 -6.61 -3.34
N GLN A 175 5.45 -5.55 -2.58
CA GLN A 175 5.01 -5.45 -1.19
C GLN A 175 3.95 -4.34 -1.09
N ILE A 176 2.84 -4.62 -0.40
CA ILE A 176 1.70 -3.72 -0.24
C ILE A 176 1.43 -3.57 1.25
N HIS A 177 1.43 -2.34 1.75
CA HIS A 177 1.04 -1.99 3.11
C HIS A 177 -0.29 -1.25 3.07
N VAL A 178 -1.27 -1.67 3.87
CA VAL A 178 -2.57 -1.01 3.94
C VAL A 178 -3.17 -1.11 5.34
N GLY A 179 -3.72 -0.02 5.85
CA GLY A 179 -4.47 0.00 7.09
C GLY A 179 -5.84 -0.65 6.95
N LEU A 180 -6.27 -1.40 7.96
CA LEU A 180 -7.57 -2.08 7.97
C LEU A 180 -8.74 -1.12 8.15
N SER A 181 -8.48 0.10 8.62
CA SER A 181 -9.48 1.17 8.69
C SER A 181 -9.54 2.01 7.42
N GLU A 182 -8.77 1.68 6.38
CA GLU A 182 -8.76 2.47 5.14
C GLU A 182 -9.94 2.21 4.22
N VAL A 183 -10.38 3.25 3.53
CA VAL A 183 -11.34 3.10 2.42
C VAL A 183 -10.77 2.30 1.24
N LEU A 184 -9.44 2.21 1.13
CA LEU A 184 -8.73 1.50 0.06
C LEU A 184 -8.38 0.04 0.41
N VAL A 185 -8.75 -0.47 1.59
CA VAL A 185 -8.33 -1.81 2.04
C VAL A 185 -8.84 -2.93 1.11
N ALA A 186 -10.09 -2.83 0.63
CA ALA A 186 -10.68 -3.89 -0.17
C ALA A 186 -10.03 -4.00 -1.55
N GLU A 187 -9.77 -2.88 -2.24
CA GLU A 187 -9.11 -2.91 -3.55
C GLU A 187 -7.68 -3.44 -3.46
N ASN A 188 -6.97 -3.11 -2.38
CA ASN A 188 -5.62 -3.62 -2.11
C ASN A 188 -5.61 -5.13 -1.89
N ALA A 189 -6.52 -5.65 -1.06
CA ALA A 189 -6.65 -7.09 -0.83
C ALA A 189 -7.06 -7.85 -2.11
N ILE A 190 -7.99 -7.29 -2.90
CA ILE A 190 -8.42 -7.87 -4.19
C ILE A 190 -7.24 -7.88 -5.17
N PHE A 191 -6.52 -6.77 -5.32
CA PHE A 191 -5.39 -6.68 -6.23
C PHE A 191 -4.26 -7.63 -5.84
N ALA A 192 -3.88 -7.68 -4.55
CA ALA A 192 -2.86 -8.61 -4.05
C ALA A 192 -3.21 -10.07 -4.37
N THR A 193 -4.48 -10.44 -4.19
CA THR A 193 -5.00 -11.76 -4.53
C THR A 193 -4.90 -12.04 -6.03
N LYS A 194 -5.28 -11.08 -6.88
CA LYS A 194 -5.19 -11.20 -8.33
C LYS A 194 -3.75 -11.36 -8.81
N LEU A 195 -2.83 -10.55 -8.26
CA LEU A 195 -1.41 -10.59 -8.60
C LEU A 195 -0.80 -11.95 -8.25
N ALA A 196 -1.01 -12.42 -7.02
CA ALA A 196 -0.48 -13.71 -6.59
C ALA A 196 -1.03 -14.88 -7.44
N ARG A 197 -2.33 -14.85 -7.79
CA ARG A 197 -2.95 -15.85 -8.68
C ARG A 197 -2.39 -15.82 -10.10
N ALA A 198 -1.84 -14.69 -10.55
CA ALA A 198 -1.22 -14.56 -11.87
C ALA A 198 0.22 -15.09 -11.91
N GLY A 199 0.84 -15.37 -10.75
CA GLY A 199 2.18 -15.94 -10.64
C GLY A 199 3.18 -15.13 -9.82
N PRO A 200 3.26 -13.78 -9.96
CA PRO A 200 4.25 -12.99 -9.23
C PRO A 200 4.10 -13.05 -7.70
N SER A 201 5.24 -12.86 -7.01
CA SER A 201 5.27 -12.74 -5.55
C SER A 201 4.63 -11.44 -5.07
N CYS A 202 3.75 -11.55 -4.08
CA CYS A 202 3.06 -10.42 -3.47
C CYS A 202 3.01 -10.60 -1.95
N GLU A 203 3.58 -9.66 -1.21
CA GLU A 203 3.45 -9.52 0.25
C GLU A 203 2.37 -8.47 0.55
N LEU A 204 1.32 -8.85 1.26
CA LEU A 204 0.25 -7.95 1.69
C LEU A 204 0.31 -7.80 3.22
N HIS A 205 0.69 -6.60 3.67
CA HIS A 205 0.70 -6.22 5.07
C HIS A 205 -0.56 -5.41 5.38
N THR A 206 -1.36 -5.94 6.31
CA THR A 206 -2.59 -5.31 6.80
C THR A 206 -2.41 -4.86 8.23
N TYR A 207 -2.73 -3.60 8.54
CA TYR A 207 -2.45 -3.02 9.85
C TYR A 207 -3.74 -2.68 10.59
N ASP A 208 -3.96 -3.28 11.75
CA ASP A 208 -5.16 -3.03 12.55
C ASP A 208 -5.27 -1.55 12.94
N SER A 209 -6.49 -1.02 12.86
CA SER A 209 -6.84 0.34 13.27
C SER A 209 -6.04 1.48 12.60
N MET A 210 -5.22 1.17 11.58
CA MET A 210 -4.45 2.17 10.84
C MET A 210 -5.25 2.80 9.71
N TRP A 211 -5.04 4.10 9.53
CA TRP A 211 -5.69 4.95 8.54
C TRP A 211 -4.83 5.15 7.29
N HIS A 212 -5.34 5.94 6.34
CA HIS A 212 -4.68 6.16 5.06
C HIS A 212 -3.27 6.71 5.21
N VAL A 213 -2.31 6.03 4.58
CA VAL A 213 -0.88 6.41 4.55
C VAL A 213 -0.32 6.58 5.98
N PHE A 214 -0.76 5.75 6.94
CA PHE A 214 -0.27 5.81 8.31
C PHE A 214 1.29 5.83 8.45
N PRO A 215 2.12 5.23 7.57
CA PRO A 215 3.57 5.29 7.72
C PRO A 215 4.17 6.70 7.65
N GLN A 216 3.48 7.68 7.04
CA GLN A 216 3.97 9.07 7.04
C GLN A 216 3.96 9.71 8.43
N TYR A 217 3.19 9.15 9.37
CA TYR A 217 3.07 9.62 10.74
C TYR A 217 4.04 8.90 11.68
N TYR A 218 5.19 8.46 11.16
CA TYR A 218 6.20 7.70 11.91
C TYR A 218 6.60 8.35 13.22
N GLU A 219 6.85 9.66 13.22
CA GLU A 219 7.29 10.42 14.40
C GLU A 219 6.20 10.53 15.48
N GLY A 220 4.97 10.11 15.19
CA GLY A 220 3.85 10.18 16.11
C GLY A 220 3.43 11.62 16.41
N CYS A 221 3.06 11.89 17.67
CA CYS A 221 2.51 13.18 18.10
C CYS A 221 3.31 13.80 19.27
N GLU A 222 4.65 13.74 19.22
CA GLU A 222 5.52 14.31 20.27
C GLU A 222 5.12 13.86 21.69
N HIS A 223 4.77 12.58 21.84
CA HIS A 223 4.32 12.06 23.14
C HIS A 223 5.53 11.74 24.03
N PRO A 224 5.49 12.04 25.35
CA PRO A 224 6.66 11.88 26.24
C PRO A 224 7.27 10.48 26.29
N THR A 225 6.47 9.45 25.97
CA THR A 225 6.86 8.03 26.06
C THR A 225 6.68 7.25 24.76
N ILE A 226 6.10 7.84 23.71
CA ILE A 226 5.89 7.16 22.43
C ILE A 226 6.68 7.94 21.39
N GLN A 227 7.82 7.38 21.01
CA GLN A 227 8.77 8.04 20.10
C GLN A 227 8.41 7.84 18.63
N HIS A 228 7.66 6.79 18.31
CA HIS A 228 7.22 6.49 16.96
C HIS A 228 5.92 5.69 16.95
N LEU A 229 5.16 5.80 15.86
CA LEU A 229 4.01 4.94 15.60
C LEU A 229 4.51 3.51 15.33
N LEU A 230 4.15 2.58 16.21
CA LEU A 230 4.61 1.18 16.18
C LEU A 230 4.49 0.55 14.78
N PHE A 231 3.31 0.64 14.18
CA PHE A 231 3.09 0.03 12.87
C PHE A 231 3.84 0.73 11.74
N ALA A 232 4.09 2.04 11.83
CA ALA A 232 4.92 2.74 10.85
C ALA A 232 6.36 2.23 10.92
N TYR A 233 6.89 2.04 12.13
CA TYR A 233 8.19 1.40 12.35
C TYR A 233 8.24 -0.01 11.76
N SER A 234 7.24 -0.84 12.03
CA SER A 234 7.14 -2.19 11.46
C SER A 234 7.07 -2.18 9.93
N ALA A 235 6.28 -1.28 9.34
CA ALA A 235 6.17 -1.14 7.89
C ALA A 235 7.53 -0.84 7.25
N PHE A 236 8.27 0.14 7.78
CA PHE A 236 9.60 0.46 7.25
C PHE A 236 10.63 -0.65 7.44
N ASN A 237 10.58 -1.39 8.56
CA ASN A 237 11.46 -2.55 8.76
C ASN A 237 11.14 -3.70 7.81
N ALA A 238 9.85 -3.99 7.58
CA ALA A 238 9.41 -4.97 6.59
C ALA A 238 9.85 -4.58 5.17
N THR A 239 9.71 -3.29 4.82
CA THR A 239 10.22 -2.72 3.56
C THR A 239 11.73 -2.87 3.42
N ALA A 240 12.49 -2.53 4.46
CA ALA A 240 13.95 -2.65 4.44
C ALA A 240 14.39 -4.11 4.24
N LEU A 241 13.71 -5.07 4.88
CA LEU A 241 13.99 -6.49 4.68
C LEU A 241 13.68 -6.92 3.24
N PHE A 242 12.50 -6.59 2.74
CA PHE A 242 12.06 -6.94 1.38
C PHE A 242 13.05 -6.44 0.32
N LEU A 243 13.45 -5.16 0.41
CA LEU A 243 14.41 -4.56 -0.52
C LEU A 243 15.80 -5.19 -0.41
N LYS A 244 16.31 -5.45 0.81
CA LYS A 244 17.62 -6.10 1.01
C LYS A 244 17.64 -7.50 0.40
N THR A 245 16.57 -8.28 0.60
CA THR A 245 16.46 -9.62 0.03
C THR A 245 16.48 -9.57 -1.49
N LEU A 246 15.63 -8.73 -2.11
CA LEU A 246 15.62 -8.58 -3.57
C LEU A 246 16.95 -8.06 -4.13
N ALA A 247 17.64 -7.19 -3.40
CA ALA A 247 18.95 -6.66 -3.80
C ALA A 247 20.05 -7.73 -3.71
N SER A 248 20.00 -8.65 -2.75
CA SER A 248 21.00 -9.71 -2.56
C SER A 248 21.00 -10.75 -3.68
N GLY A 249 19.87 -10.93 -4.39
CA GLY A 249 19.78 -11.80 -5.56
C GLY A 249 19.92 -13.29 -5.27
N ASP A 250 19.79 -13.71 -4.00
CA ASP A 250 19.84 -15.13 -3.59
C ASP A 250 18.67 -15.97 -4.18
N GLY A 251 17.70 -15.31 -4.82
CA GLY A 251 16.52 -15.94 -5.43
C GLY A 251 15.55 -16.52 -4.41
N SER A 252 15.93 -16.54 -3.14
CA SER A 252 15.10 -16.90 -2.00
C SER A 252 14.54 -15.62 -1.41
N LEU A 253 13.41 -15.15 -1.96
CA LEU A 253 12.46 -14.51 -1.05
C LEU A 253 12.12 -15.57 0.01
N PRO A 254 12.47 -15.40 1.30
CA PRO A 254 12.24 -16.43 2.32
C PRO A 254 10.77 -16.81 2.44
N TRP A 255 9.87 -16.04 1.81
CA TRP A 255 8.43 -16.14 1.88
C TRP A 255 7.74 -16.27 0.50
N ARG A 256 8.14 -17.27 -0.33
CA ARG A 256 7.27 -18.10 -1.23
C ARG A 256 7.72 -18.26 -2.69
N SER A 257 7.52 -19.48 -3.21
CA SER A 257 7.60 -19.85 -4.62
C SER A 257 6.28 -20.38 -5.24
N ASN A 258 5.13 -20.30 -4.56
CA ASN A 258 3.94 -21.11 -4.94
C ASN A 258 2.64 -20.31 -5.25
N GLY A 259 2.71 -19.02 -5.63
CA GLY A 259 1.54 -18.30 -6.15
C GLY A 259 0.40 -18.01 -5.14
N ILE A 260 0.69 -18.04 -3.83
CA ILE A 260 -0.25 -17.61 -2.77
C ILE A 260 0.20 -16.23 -2.27
N PRO A 261 -0.69 -15.23 -2.06
CA PRO A 261 -0.29 -13.94 -1.50
C PRO A 261 0.16 -14.09 -0.04
N TYR A 262 1.38 -13.65 0.32
CA TYR A 262 1.87 -13.68 1.71
C TYR A 262 1.23 -12.54 2.48
N SER A 263 0.13 -12.84 3.16
CA SER A 263 -0.57 -11.87 3.98
C SER A 263 -0.03 -11.90 5.40
N LEU A 264 0.37 -10.72 5.90
CA LEU A 264 0.69 -10.48 7.30
C LEU A 264 -0.34 -9.52 7.86
N SER A 265 -0.91 -9.86 9.02
CA SER A 265 -1.84 -9.01 9.75
C SER A 265 -1.17 -8.54 11.03
N HIS A 266 -0.96 -7.24 11.11
CA HIS A 266 -0.26 -6.57 12.19
C HIS A 266 -1.29 -6.12 13.23
N TYR A 267 -1.18 -6.68 14.43
CA TYR A 267 -1.97 -6.30 15.60
C TYR A 267 -1.02 -5.85 16.71
N GLU A 268 -1.46 -4.88 17.51
CA GLU A 268 -0.68 -4.43 18.66
C GLU A 268 -1.10 -5.26 19.87
N TYR A 269 -0.37 -6.34 20.14
CA TYR A 269 -0.65 -7.21 21.27
C TYR A 269 0.59 -7.99 21.76
N PRO A 270 1.01 -7.85 23.03
CA PRO A 270 0.55 -6.84 24.00
C PRO A 270 0.90 -5.41 23.52
N ARG A 271 0.44 -4.38 24.25
CA ARG A 271 0.72 -2.97 23.90
C ARG A 271 2.23 -2.76 23.64
N GLY A 272 2.56 -2.10 22.53
CA GLY A 272 3.92 -1.83 22.08
C GLY A 272 4.55 -2.96 21.25
N VAL A 273 3.85 -4.07 21.03
CA VAL A 273 4.36 -5.24 20.29
C VAL A 273 3.50 -5.48 19.06
N ASP A 274 4.15 -5.54 17.90
CA ASP A 274 3.51 -5.93 16.65
C ASP A 274 3.60 -7.45 16.46
N THR A 275 2.45 -8.12 16.50
CA THR A 275 2.33 -9.58 16.41
C THR A 275 2.92 -10.16 15.13
N ALA A 276 2.92 -9.42 14.03
CA ALA A 276 3.47 -9.90 12.76
C ALA A 276 4.99 -9.77 12.67
N MET A 277 5.60 -9.04 13.60
CA MET A 277 7.06 -8.80 13.66
C MET A 277 7.74 -9.57 14.80
N GLU A 278 7.04 -10.44 15.54
CA GLU A 278 7.61 -11.20 16.67
C GLU A 278 8.88 -11.99 16.29
N SER A 279 8.89 -12.65 15.13
CA SER A 279 10.07 -13.37 14.61
C SER A 279 11.19 -12.43 14.18
N TYR A 280 10.87 -11.20 13.76
CA TYR A 280 11.84 -10.17 13.39
C TYR A 280 12.57 -9.63 14.62
N TYR A 281 11.88 -9.41 15.74
CA TYR A 281 12.49 -9.01 17.00
C TYR A 281 13.42 -10.10 17.57
N GLY A 282 13.08 -11.38 17.39
CA GLY A 282 13.94 -12.50 17.82
C GLY A 282 15.32 -12.56 17.15
N LEU A 283 15.49 -11.94 15.97
CA LEU A 283 16.76 -11.91 15.23
C LEU A 283 17.74 -10.83 15.71
N PHE A 284 17.30 -9.86 16.52
CA PHE A 284 18.14 -8.79 17.07
C PHE A 284 18.46 -8.98 18.57
N TYR A 285 17.97 -10.05 19.19
CA TYR A 285 18.16 -10.37 20.61
C TYR A 285 18.97 -11.66 20.87
N VAL A 286 19.82 -12.09 19.93
CA VAL A 286 20.80 -13.19 20.12
C VAL A 286 22.22 -12.66 20.00
#